data_AF-A0A759RP59-F1
#
_entry.id   AF-A0A759RP59-F1
#
_cell.length_a   1.000
_cell.length_b   1.000
_cell.length_c   1.000
_cell.angle_alpha   90.00
_cell.angle_beta   90.00
_cell.angle_gamma   90.00
#
_symmetry.space_group_name_H-M   'P 1'
#
loop_
_entity.id
_entity.type
_entity.pdbx_description
1 polymer ?
#
loop_
_entity_poly.entity_id
_entity_poly.type
_entity_poly.pdbx_seq_one_letter_code
_entity_poly.pdbx_strand_id
1 'polypeptide(L)'
;MFFDACAERLGISRAALFGMLADGVIAEVRNDTADKAVRLYERFCLLMDAHGLDVTEQARLLKSWGFLPSVLSSRERTLDLLDVSLLQQLADWFYVDVDWLRIRSSCPVRVPDGDSADNWSAVTEHLRMLPGMDGAGGPVELIFCFSRSVSGGPVRDVGLCLRYGRVTGEVTVPVVRWHGMAAWEAPYTQEVFRRLRSLASDSPRGEQLRTPPDSYPRIRCRYFRLSARQLQGLSRGEILPVMVLNHPQEEYPGIP
;
A
#
# COMPACT_ATOMS: atom_id res chain seq x y z
N MET A 1 -44.73 -15.54 -24.80
CA MET A 1 -45.78 -15.61 -23.75
C MET A 1 -45.51 -14.67 -22.58
N PHE A 2 -44.42 -14.76 -21.81
CA PHE A 2 -44.20 -13.85 -20.67
C PHE A 2 -44.11 -12.37 -21.09
N PHE A 3 -43.26 -12.03 -22.06
CA PHE A 3 -43.08 -10.64 -22.52
C PHE A 3 -44.29 -10.07 -23.26
N ASP A 4 -45.06 -10.91 -23.96
CA ASP A 4 -46.28 -10.47 -24.66
C ASP A 4 -47.39 -10.12 -23.65
N ALA A 5 -47.57 -10.94 -22.60
CA ALA A 5 -48.52 -10.67 -21.53
C ALA A 5 -48.13 -9.45 -20.67
N CYS A 6 -46.84 -9.20 -20.46
CA CYS A 6 -46.35 -8.00 -19.79
C CYS A 6 -46.54 -6.74 -20.64
N ALA A 7 -46.29 -6.81 -21.94
CA ALA A 7 -46.49 -5.70 -22.88
C ALA A 7 -47.99 -5.34 -22.99
N GLU A 8 -48.87 -6.34 -23.10
CA GLU A 8 -50.33 -6.14 -23.07
C GLU A 8 -50.82 -5.52 -21.75
N ARG A 9 -50.35 -6.01 -20.60
CA ARG A 9 -50.72 -5.47 -19.28
C ARG A 9 -50.25 -4.03 -19.06
N LEU A 10 -49.16 -3.62 -19.71
CA LEU A 10 -48.64 -2.25 -19.65
C LEU A 10 -49.22 -1.36 -20.76
N GLY A 11 -50.03 -1.91 -21.67
CA GLY A 11 -50.64 -1.16 -22.77
C GLY A 11 -49.64 -0.69 -23.83
N ILE A 12 -48.48 -1.34 -23.94
CA ILE A 12 -47.39 -0.94 -24.83
C ILE A 12 -47.05 -2.03 -25.84
N SER A 13 -46.38 -1.66 -26.93
CA SER A 13 -45.86 -2.66 -27.86
C SER A 13 -44.71 -3.45 -27.23
N ARG A 14 -44.52 -4.70 -27.68
CA ARG A 14 -43.39 -5.52 -27.24
C ARG A 14 -42.03 -4.86 -27.50
N ALA A 15 -41.91 -4.12 -28.60
CA ALA A 15 -40.70 -3.36 -28.92
C ALA A 15 -40.43 -2.24 -27.91
N ALA A 16 -41.47 -1.55 -27.42
CA ALA A 16 -41.34 -0.53 -26.37
C ALA A 16 -40.92 -1.14 -25.02
N LEU A 17 -41.43 -2.34 -24.68
CA LEU A 17 -40.99 -3.07 -23.49
C LEU A 17 -39.51 -3.47 -23.58
N PHE A 18 -39.03 -3.93 -24.75
CA PHE A 18 -37.61 -4.23 -24.97
C PHE A 18 -36.74 -2.96 -24.92
N GLY A 19 -37.21 -1.84 -25.47
CA GLY A 19 -36.54 -0.55 -25.37
C GLY A 19 -36.31 -0.13 -23.92
N MET A 20 -37.34 -0.22 -23.07
CA MET A 20 -37.20 0.11 -21.64
C MET A 20 -36.27 -0.83 -20.87
N LEU A 21 -36.25 -2.13 -21.19
CA LEU A 21 -35.30 -3.07 -20.58
C LEU A 21 -33.87 -2.80 -21.02
N ALA A 22 -33.66 -2.51 -22.30
CA ALA A 22 -32.35 -2.13 -22.82
C ALA A 22 -31.87 -0.82 -22.20
N ASP A 23 -32.73 0.20 -22.12
CA ASP A 23 -32.43 1.48 -21.48
C ASP A 23 -32.11 1.31 -19.99
N GLY A 24 -32.84 0.43 -19.29
CA GLY A 24 -32.58 0.08 -17.90
C GLY A 24 -31.21 -0.58 -17.69
N VAL A 25 -30.85 -1.56 -18.52
CA VAL A 25 -29.54 -2.22 -18.49
C VAL A 25 -28.43 -1.23 -18.84
N ILE A 26 -28.62 -0.38 -19.85
CA ILE A 26 -27.66 0.66 -20.24
C ILE A 26 -27.46 1.67 -19.10
N ALA A 27 -28.53 2.09 -18.42
CA ALA A 27 -28.46 2.98 -17.28
C ALA A 27 -27.72 2.33 -16.10
N GLU A 28 -27.98 1.06 -15.81
CA GLU A 28 -27.30 0.29 -14.76
C GLU A 28 -25.80 0.10 -15.06
N VAL A 29 -25.46 -0.29 -16.29
CA VAL A 29 -24.06 -0.43 -16.74
C VAL A 29 -23.33 0.92 -16.73
N ARG A 30 -24.01 2.01 -17.10
CA ARG A 30 -23.46 3.36 -17.04
C ARG A 30 -23.23 3.81 -15.60
N ASN A 31 -24.14 3.50 -14.68
CA ASN A 31 -23.96 3.74 -13.26
C ASN A 31 -22.77 2.93 -12.71
N ASP A 32 -22.64 1.65 -13.06
CA ASP A 32 -21.50 0.82 -12.65
C ASP A 32 -20.16 1.37 -13.20
N THR A 33 -20.15 1.87 -14.44
CA THR A 33 -18.94 2.47 -15.04
C THR A 33 -18.58 3.79 -14.38
N ALA A 34 -19.56 4.66 -14.11
CA ALA A 34 -19.35 5.93 -13.41
C ALA A 34 -18.87 5.70 -11.97
N ASP A 35 -19.46 4.74 -11.26
CA ASP A 35 -19.06 4.35 -9.92
C ASP A 35 -17.62 3.81 -9.88
N LYS A 36 -17.24 3.01 -10.89
CA LYS A 36 -15.85 2.56 -11.06
C LYS A 36 -14.91 3.73 -11.32
N ALA A 37 -15.26 4.66 -12.20
CA ALA A 37 -14.43 5.85 -12.45
C ALA A 37 -14.22 6.68 -11.18
N VAL A 38 -15.27 6.87 -10.36
CA VAL A 38 -15.17 7.56 -9.07
C VAL A 38 -14.23 6.81 -8.12
N ARG A 39 -14.41 5.49 -7.95
CA ARG A 39 -13.55 4.69 -7.05
C ARG A 39 -12.09 4.64 -7.50
N LEU A 40 -11.82 4.63 -8.80
CA LEU A 40 -10.46 4.68 -9.35
C LEU A 40 -9.77 5.98 -8.92
N TYR A 41 -10.47 7.10 -9.11
CA TYR A 41 -9.98 8.41 -8.71
C TYR A 41 -9.77 8.51 -7.20
N GLU A 42 -10.72 8.01 -6.39
CA GLU A 42 -10.59 7.98 -4.93
C GLU A 42 -9.38 7.16 -4.47
N ARG A 43 -9.12 5.99 -5.08
CA ARG A 43 -7.96 5.15 -4.76
C ARG A 43 -6.64 5.82 -5.17
N PHE A 44 -6.63 6.52 -6.31
CA PHE A 44 -5.50 7.34 -6.72
C PHE A 44 -5.21 8.46 -5.71
N CYS A 45 -6.21 9.24 -5.32
CA CYS A 45 -6.05 10.31 -4.33
C CYS A 45 -5.59 9.76 -2.98
N LEU A 46 -6.25 8.70 -2.48
CA LEU A 46 -5.87 8.04 -1.24
C LEU A 46 -4.41 7.59 -1.25
N LEU A 47 -3.93 7.04 -2.38
CA LEU A 47 -2.54 6.62 -2.52
C LEU A 47 -1.58 7.82 -2.42
N MET A 48 -1.86 8.91 -3.12
CA MET A 48 -0.99 10.10 -3.08
C MET A 48 -1.00 10.74 -1.68
N ASP A 49 -2.18 10.91 -1.10
CA ASP A 49 -2.36 11.56 0.21
C ASP A 49 -1.76 10.73 1.34
N ALA A 50 -1.92 9.40 1.32
CA ALA A 50 -1.36 8.51 2.33
C ALA A 50 0.18 8.54 2.36
N HIS A 51 0.79 8.79 1.20
CA HIS A 51 2.23 8.96 1.06
C HIS A 51 2.68 10.43 1.23
N GLY A 52 1.76 11.34 1.53
CA GLY A 52 2.05 12.73 1.85
C GLY A 52 2.56 13.54 0.66
N LEU A 53 2.23 13.13 -0.57
CA LEU A 53 2.69 13.81 -1.77
C LEU A 53 1.81 15.02 -2.07
N ASP A 54 2.39 16.21 -2.10
CA ASP A 54 1.66 17.41 -2.52
C ASP A 54 1.40 17.43 -4.03
N VAL A 55 0.52 18.32 -4.51
CA VAL A 55 0.14 18.40 -5.94
C VAL A 55 1.35 18.67 -6.85
N THR A 56 2.36 19.39 -6.37
CA THR A 56 3.59 19.70 -7.12
C THR A 56 4.52 18.49 -7.21
N GLU A 57 4.61 17.70 -6.14
CA GLU A 57 5.32 16.43 -6.10
C GLU A 57 4.64 15.37 -6.96
N GLN A 58 3.30 15.27 -6.89
CA GLN A 58 2.50 14.40 -7.76
C GLN A 58 2.73 14.72 -9.24
N ALA A 59 2.68 16.01 -9.62
CA ALA A 59 2.91 16.43 -11.00
C ALA A 59 4.34 16.11 -11.47
N ARG A 60 5.35 16.30 -10.61
CA ARG A 60 6.74 15.96 -10.93
C ARG A 60 6.94 14.44 -11.08
N LEU A 61 6.35 13.65 -10.19
CA LEU A 61 6.41 12.19 -10.19
C LEU A 61 5.78 11.62 -11.47
N LEU A 62 4.67 12.20 -11.90
CA LEU A 62 3.85 11.72 -13.02
C LEU A 62 4.12 12.47 -14.34
N LYS A 63 5.15 13.32 -14.37
CA LYS A 63 5.46 14.19 -15.52
C LYS A 63 5.63 13.41 -16.83
N SER A 64 6.31 12.26 -16.79
CA SER A 64 6.52 11.41 -17.97
C SER A 64 5.22 10.79 -18.51
N TRP A 65 4.16 10.79 -17.71
CA TRP A 65 2.83 10.29 -18.04
C TRP A 65 1.86 11.41 -18.45
N GLY A 66 2.36 12.62 -18.69
CA GLY A 66 1.56 13.76 -19.15
C GLY A 66 0.82 14.51 -18.06
N PHE A 67 1.06 14.20 -16.79
CA PHE A 67 0.43 14.92 -15.68
C PHE A 67 1.03 16.31 -15.49
N LEU A 68 0.15 17.30 -15.45
CA LEU A 68 0.43 18.67 -15.06
C LEU A 68 -0.43 19.02 -13.84
N PRO A 69 -0.08 20.05 -13.04
CA PRO A 69 -0.92 20.48 -11.91
C PRO A 69 -2.38 20.77 -12.31
N SER A 70 -2.59 21.32 -13.51
CA SER A 70 -3.92 21.58 -14.08
C SER A 70 -4.71 20.33 -14.44
N VAL A 71 -4.02 19.20 -14.70
CA VAL A 71 -4.66 17.89 -14.92
C VAL A 71 -5.10 17.34 -13.57
N LEU A 72 -4.21 17.35 -12.57
CA LEU A 72 -4.49 16.85 -11.21
C LEU A 72 -5.65 17.60 -10.52
N SER A 73 -5.87 18.86 -10.89
CA SER A 73 -6.99 19.66 -10.38
C SER A 73 -8.36 19.27 -10.97
N SER A 74 -8.40 18.40 -12.00
CA SER A 74 -9.62 17.90 -12.62
C SER A 74 -9.65 16.38 -12.56
N ARG A 75 -10.70 15.86 -11.92
CA ARG A 75 -10.96 14.42 -11.83
C ARG A 75 -11.05 13.78 -13.21
N GLU A 76 -11.82 14.38 -14.12
CA GLU A 76 -12.03 13.83 -15.46
C GLU A 76 -10.71 13.72 -16.22
N ARG A 77 -9.91 14.80 -16.24
CA ARG A 77 -8.60 14.80 -16.92
C ARG A 77 -7.59 13.86 -16.27
N THR A 78 -7.65 13.71 -14.95
CA THR A 78 -6.82 12.74 -14.23
C THR A 78 -7.16 11.32 -14.67
N LEU A 79 -8.45 10.99 -14.71
CA LEU A 79 -8.92 9.67 -15.14
C LEU A 79 -8.54 9.35 -16.59
N ASP A 80 -8.54 10.34 -17.49
CA ASP A 80 -8.13 10.15 -18.88
C ASP A 80 -6.67 9.67 -19.03
N LEU A 81 -5.81 9.95 -18.05
CA LEU A 81 -4.39 9.56 -18.05
C LEU A 81 -4.10 8.31 -17.19
N LEU A 82 -5.06 7.84 -16.37
CA LEU A 82 -4.89 6.66 -15.52
C LEU A 82 -5.08 5.36 -16.30
N ASP A 83 -4.14 5.07 -17.20
CA ASP A 83 -4.12 3.84 -17.99
C ASP A 83 -3.56 2.62 -17.22
N VAL A 84 -3.70 1.45 -17.82
CA VAL A 84 -3.28 0.16 -17.21
C VAL A 84 -1.78 0.11 -16.88
N SER A 85 -0.95 0.78 -17.68
CA SER A 85 0.51 0.81 -17.54
C SER A 85 0.91 1.73 -16.39
N LEU A 86 0.28 2.90 -16.28
CA LEU A 86 0.50 3.81 -15.16
C LEU A 86 0.02 3.19 -13.86
N LEU A 87 -1.15 2.56 -13.83
CA LEU A 87 -1.64 1.89 -12.62
C LEU A 87 -0.70 0.76 -12.16
N GLN A 88 -0.08 0.04 -13.09
CA GLN A 88 0.96 -0.94 -12.76
C GLN A 88 2.21 -0.25 -12.19
N GLN A 89 2.64 0.84 -12.82
CA GLN A 89 3.82 1.58 -12.37
C GLN A 89 3.64 2.15 -10.96
N LEU A 90 2.45 2.68 -10.66
CA LEU A 90 2.06 3.13 -9.32
C LEU A 90 2.08 1.97 -8.33
N ALA A 91 1.49 0.82 -8.69
CA ALA A 91 1.52 -0.37 -7.84
C ALA A 91 2.96 -0.77 -7.47
N ASP A 92 3.87 -0.73 -8.44
CA ASP A 92 5.28 -1.10 -8.24
C ASP A 92 6.08 -0.05 -7.44
N TRP A 93 5.72 1.23 -7.55
CA TRP A 93 6.36 2.29 -6.77
C TRP A 93 5.95 2.26 -5.31
N PHE A 94 4.66 2.03 -5.05
CA PHE A 94 4.08 2.13 -3.70
C PHE A 94 3.87 0.77 -3.02
N TYR A 95 4.20 -0.34 -3.69
CA TYR A 95 4.00 -1.72 -3.21
C TYR A 95 2.55 -2.03 -2.82
N VAL A 96 1.60 -1.55 -3.63
CA VAL A 96 0.17 -1.85 -3.51
C VAL A 96 -0.26 -2.90 -4.53
N ASP A 97 -1.38 -3.56 -4.30
CA ASP A 97 -1.99 -4.46 -5.26
C ASP A 97 -2.50 -3.68 -6.48
N VAL A 98 -2.00 -4.02 -7.67
CA VAL A 98 -2.49 -3.42 -8.91
C VAL A 98 -3.98 -3.73 -9.13
N ASP A 99 -4.48 -4.88 -8.66
CA ASP A 99 -5.90 -5.22 -8.76
C ASP A 99 -6.75 -4.37 -7.82
N TRP A 100 -6.17 -3.81 -6.75
CA TRP A 100 -6.83 -2.76 -5.99
C TRP A 100 -6.88 -1.46 -6.80
N LEU A 101 -5.79 -1.00 -7.40
CA LEU A 101 -5.88 0.18 -8.26
C LEU A 101 -6.87 -0.02 -9.43
N ARG A 102 -7.00 -1.23 -9.96
CA ARG A 102 -7.94 -1.59 -11.04
C ARG A 102 -9.37 -1.90 -10.58
N ILE A 103 -9.69 -1.74 -9.29
CA ILE A 103 -11.04 -1.97 -8.73
C ILE A 103 -11.51 -3.43 -8.86
N ARG A 104 -10.56 -4.36 -8.85
CA ARG A 104 -10.79 -5.81 -8.86
C ARG A 104 -10.60 -6.43 -7.48
N SER A 105 -9.81 -5.79 -6.62
CA SER A 105 -9.59 -6.17 -5.23
C SER A 105 -10.15 -5.10 -4.26
N SER A 106 -10.62 -5.55 -3.10
CA SER A 106 -10.97 -4.67 -1.97
C SER A 106 -9.75 -4.27 -1.15
N CYS A 107 -8.67 -5.04 -1.19
CA CYS A 107 -7.51 -4.90 -0.32
C CYS A 107 -6.35 -4.18 -1.05
N PRO A 108 -5.85 -3.04 -0.54
CA PRO A 108 -4.74 -2.31 -1.15
C PRO A 108 -3.41 -3.05 -1.16
N VAL A 109 -3.20 -4.05 -0.30
CA VAL A 109 -1.91 -4.74 -0.21
C VAL A 109 -2.11 -6.24 -0.36
N ARG A 110 -1.28 -6.88 -1.17
CA ARG A 110 -1.20 -8.35 -1.20
C ARG A 110 -0.46 -8.82 0.04
N VAL A 111 -1.15 -9.62 0.85
CA VAL A 111 -0.55 -10.25 2.02
C VAL A 111 0.40 -11.35 1.52
N PRO A 112 1.65 -11.40 2.00
CA PRO A 112 2.54 -12.51 1.69
C PRO A 112 1.93 -13.85 2.12
N ASP A 113 2.19 -14.91 1.36
CA ASP A 113 1.70 -16.25 1.72
C ASP A 113 2.39 -16.72 3.02
N GLY A 114 1.58 -17.22 3.96
CA GLY A 114 2.04 -17.81 5.23
C GLY A 114 2.37 -16.80 6.35
N ASP A 115 2.08 -17.19 7.58
CA ASP A 115 2.38 -16.43 8.81
C ASP A 115 3.76 -16.81 9.41
N SER A 116 4.80 -16.87 8.56
CA SER A 116 6.15 -17.25 8.97
C SER A 116 7.19 -16.17 8.71
N ALA A 117 8.29 -16.23 9.45
CA ALA A 117 9.45 -15.35 9.26
C ALA A 117 10.24 -15.63 7.96
N ASP A 118 9.77 -16.53 7.09
CA ASP A 118 10.40 -16.77 5.78
C ASP A 118 10.34 -15.53 4.90
N ASN A 119 9.20 -14.83 4.91
CA ASN A 119 9.01 -13.56 4.20
C ASN A 119 9.97 -12.47 4.70
N TRP A 120 10.39 -12.53 5.97
CA TRP A 120 11.35 -11.60 6.56
C TRP A 120 12.78 -11.94 6.16
N SER A 121 13.11 -13.22 6.00
CA SER A 121 14.45 -13.65 5.57
C SER A 121 14.82 -13.08 4.19
N ALA A 122 13.83 -13.00 3.29
CA ALA A 122 13.96 -12.43 1.95
C ALA A 122 14.27 -10.92 1.95
N VAL A 123 14.00 -10.21 3.05
CA VAL A 123 14.33 -8.79 3.20
C VAL A 123 15.83 -8.54 3.10
N THR A 124 16.66 -9.51 3.54
CA THR A 124 18.12 -9.37 3.48
C THR A 124 18.63 -9.19 2.06
N GLU A 125 18.11 -9.93 1.08
CA GLU A 125 18.45 -9.77 -0.33
C GLU A 125 17.88 -8.46 -0.89
N HIS A 126 16.64 -8.12 -0.54
CA HIS A 126 16.02 -6.87 -0.98
C HIS A 126 16.84 -5.66 -0.55
N LEU A 127 17.34 -5.64 0.69
CA LEU A 127 18.19 -4.56 1.22
C LEU A 127 19.49 -4.37 0.43
N ARG A 128 20.09 -5.44 -0.12
CA ARG A 128 21.30 -5.35 -0.95
C ARG A 128 21.02 -4.79 -2.35
N MET A 129 19.81 -5.04 -2.85
CA MET A 129 19.36 -4.58 -4.15
C MET A 129 18.81 -3.14 -4.12
N LEU A 130 18.60 -2.57 -2.93
CA LEU A 130 18.24 -1.16 -2.83
C LEU A 130 19.42 -0.33 -3.36
N PRO A 131 19.19 0.51 -4.39
CA PRO A 131 20.26 1.30 -4.99
C PRO A 131 20.94 2.13 -3.90
N GLY A 132 22.28 2.23 -3.99
CA GLY A 132 23.11 3.02 -3.07
C GLY A 132 22.52 4.41 -2.90
N MET A 133 21.87 4.62 -1.75
CA MET A 133 21.19 5.87 -1.38
C MET A 133 22.23 6.89 -0.94
N ASP A 134 23.23 7.11 -1.78
CA ASP A 134 24.28 8.09 -1.58
C ASP A 134 23.70 9.47 -1.89
N GLY A 135 23.20 10.14 -0.85
CA GLY A 135 23.20 11.60 -0.80
C GLY A 135 21.86 12.32 -0.62
N ALA A 136 20.71 11.65 -0.69
CA ALA A 136 19.40 12.35 -0.56
C ALA A 136 18.36 11.68 0.35
N GLY A 137 18.45 10.36 0.58
CA GLY A 137 17.52 9.62 1.42
C GLY A 137 18.02 9.44 2.86
N GLY A 138 17.12 9.54 3.84
CA GLY A 138 17.40 9.07 5.20
C GLY A 138 17.67 7.56 5.26
N PRO A 139 18.09 7.02 6.41
CA PRO A 139 18.37 5.58 6.54
C PRO A 139 17.12 4.75 6.21
N VAL A 140 17.35 3.56 5.65
CA VAL A 140 16.31 2.56 5.46
C VAL A 140 15.80 2.13 6.84
N GLU A 141 14.50 2.17 7.07
CA GLU A 141 13.88 1.76 8.32
C GLU A 141 13.37 0.32 8.23
N LEU A 142 13.86 -0.54 9.12
CA LEU A 142 13.25 -1.82 9.45
C LEU A 142 12.34 -1.61 10.65
N ILE A 143 11.03 -1.63 10.42
CA ILE A 143 10.04 -1.33 11.43
C ILE A 143 9.36 -2.63 11.87
N PHE A 144 9.64 -3.04 13.11
CA PHE A 144 8.97 -4.17 13.74
C PHE A 144 7.74 -3.65 14.47
N CYS A 145 6.56 -4.09 14.05
CA CYS A 145 5.30 -3.67 14.66
C CYS A 145 4.65 -4.80 15.43
N PHE A 146 4.12 -4.51 16.61
CA PHE A 146 3.49 -5.53 17.47
C PHE A 146 2.26 -4.98 18.18
N SER A 147 1.42 -5.88 18.69
CA SER A 147 0.32 -5.51 19.58
C SER A 147 0.35 -6.36 20.85
N ARG A 148 -0.31 -5.86 21.90
CA ARG A 148 -0.52 -6.61 23.15
C ARG A 148 -2.01 -6.75 23.39
N SER A 149 -2.45 -7.95 23.74
CA SER A 149 -3.85 -8.20 24.13
C SER A 149 -4.22 -7.48 25.43
N VAL A 150 -3.26 -7.35 26.35
CA VAL A 150 -3.41 -6.67 27.64
C VAL A 150 -2.19 -5.77 27.88
N SER A 151 -2.39 -4.62 28.52
CA SER A 151 -1.27 -3.73 28.87
C SER A 151 -0.25 -4.47 29.73
N GLY A 152 1.02 -4.47 29.31
CA GLY A 152 2.10 -5.22 29.97
C GLY A 152 2.17 -6.72 29.64
N GLY A 153 1.25 -7.27 28.83
CA GLY A 153 1.28 -8.66 28.39
C GLY A 153 2.40 -8.96 27.38
N PRO A 154 2.74 -10.25 27.17
CA PRO A 154 3.79 -10.64 26.24
C PRO A 154 3.41 -10.33 24.78
N VAL A 155 4.44 -10.07 23.97
CA VAL A 155 4.28 -9.96 22.51
C VAL A 155 4.11 -11.35 21.93
N ARG A 156 2.99 -11.59 21.24
CA ARG A 156 2.70 -12.87 20.57
C ARG A 156 3.05 -12.87 19.11
N ASP A 157 2.65 -11.81 18.42
CA ASP A 157 2.85 -11.68 16.98
C ASP A 157 3.53 -10.35 16.68
N VAL A 158 4.46 -10.40 15.74
CA VAL A 158 5.21 -9.25 15.26
C VAL A 158 5.05 -9.21 13.75
N GLY A 159 4.94 -8.01 13.20
CA GLY A 159 4.98 -7.73 11.78
C GLY A 159 6.24 -6.97 11.39
N LEU A 160 6.60 -7.06 10.12
CA LEU A 160 7.75 -6.34 9.58
C LEU A 160 7.34 -5.43 8.43
N CYS A 161 7.70 -4.16 8.55
CA CYS A 161 7.64 -3.18 7.46
C CYS A 161 9.04 -2.72 7.10
N LEU A 162 9.27 -2.51 5.80
CA LEU A 162 10.45 -1.84 5.28
C LEU A 162 10.04 -0.46 4.79
N ARG A 163 10.66 0.61 5.29
CA ARG A 163 10.43 1.99 4.83
C ARG A 163 11.71 2.62 4.31
N TYR A 164 11.66 3.26 3.15
CA TYR A 164 12.78 3.98 2.57
C TYR A 164 12.30 5.03 1.55
N GLY A 165 13.13 6.03 1.25
CA GLY A 165 12.87 6.93 0.13
C GLY A 165 13.28 6.28 -1.19
N ARG A 166 12.42 6.29 -2.20
CA ARG A 166 12.76 5.84 -3.55
C ARG A 166 12.86 7.05 -4.47
N VAL A 167 13.99 7.21 -5.15
CA VAL A 167 14.12 8.24 -6.18
C VAL A 167 13.45 7.73 -7.46
N THR A 168 12.44 8.44 -7.92
CA THR A 168 11.73 8.19 -9.17
C THR A 168 11.78 9.47 -9.99
N GLY A 169 12.66 9.52 -10.99
CA GLY A 169 12.95 10.76 -11.72
C GLY A 169 13.58 11.80 -10.79
N GLU A 170 12.89 12.93 -10.62
CA GLU A 170 13.33 14.06 -9.77
C GLU A 170 12.66 14.06 -8.39
N VAL A 171 11.81 13.08 -8.08
CA VAL A 171 11.02 13.02 -6.84
C VAL A 171 11.50 11.87 -5.96
N THR A 172 11.68 12.14 -4.67
CA THR A 172 11.88 11.09 -3.66
C THR A 172 10.53 10.73 -3.07
N VAL A 173 10.08 9.51 -3.34
CA VAL A 173 8.79 8.98 -2.86
C VAL A 173 9.03 8.18 -1.58
N PRO A 174 8.30 8.44 -0.48
CA PRO A 174 8.39 7.59 0.70
C PRO A 174 7.69 6.26 0.40
N VAL A 175 8.45 5.17 0.50
CA VAL A 175 7.97 3.81 0.24
C VAL A 175 7.82 3.08 1.56
N VAL A 176 6.72 2.34 1.73
CA VAL A 176 6.52 1.42 2.84
C VAL A 176 6.02 0.08 2.31
N ARG A 177 6.80 -0.98 2.52
CA ARG A 177 6.44 -2.35 2.11
C ARG A 177 6.16 -3.21 3.32
N TRP A 178 5.04 -3.93 3.28
CA TRP A 178 4.68 -4.95 4.26
C TRP A 178 5.31 -6.30 3.93
N HIS A 179 5.93 -6.95 4.93
CA HIS A 179 6.57 -8.27 4.80
C HIS A 179 5.86 -9.37 5.63
N GLY A 180 4.66 -9.09 6.13
CA GLY A 180 3.83 -10.08 6.81
C GLY A 180 4.09 -10.18 8.31
N MET A 181 3.26 -11.02 8.93
CA MET A 181 3.28 -11.35 10.36
C MET A 181 4.08 -12.63 10.61
N ALA A 182 4.65 -12.74 11.81
CA ALA A 182 5.24 -13.96 12.32
C ALA A 182 5.01 -14.09 13.83
N ALA A 183 4.78 -15.32 14.29
CA ALA A 183 4.69 -15.63 15.71
C ALA A 183 6.04 -15.38 16.39
N TRP A 184 6.07 -14.52 17.41
CA TRP A 184 7.26 -14.11 18.15
C TRP A 184 7.85 -15.22 19.02
N GLU A 185 6.99 -16.10 19.54
CA GLU A 185 7.41 -17.24 20.37
C GLU A 185 8.16 -18.31 19.55
N ALA A 186 8.05 -18.30 18.22
CA ALA A 186 8.77 -19.22 17.36
C ALA A 186 10.28 -18.90 17.36
N PRO A 187 11.16 -19.87 17.69
CA PRO A 187 12.62 -19.64 17.74
C PRO A 187 13.21 -19.13 16.42
N TYR A 188 12.66 -19.60 15.30
CA TYR A 188 13.06 -19.16 13.97
C TYR A 188 12.76 -17.68 13.71
N THR A 189 11.60 -17.17 14.15
CA THR A 189 11.27 -15.75 14.06
C THR A 189 12.28 -14.90 14.82
N GLN A 190 12.67 -15.33 16.04
CA GLN A 190 13.66 -14.62 16.85
C GLN A 190 15.06 -14.67 16.23
N GLU A 191 15.42 -15.76 15.55
CA GLU A 191 16.67 -15.89 14.80
C GLU A 191 16.72 -14.91 13.62
N VAL A 192 15.68 -14.91 12.77
CA VAL A 192 15.59 -13.99 11.63
C VAL A 192 15.57 -12.53 12.10
N PHE A 193 14.84 -12.24 13.18
CA PHE A 193 14.85 -10.94 13.84
C PHE A 193 16.25 -10.51 14.27
N ARG A 194 16.98 -11.37 14.98
CA ARG A 194 18.35 -11.09 15.44
C ARG A 194 19.28 -10.84 14.25
N ARG A 195 19.15 -11.61 13.18
CA ARG A 195 19.90 -11.42 11.93
C ARG A 195 19.61 -10.06 11.28
N LEU A 196 18.34 -9.70 11.10
CA LEU A 196 17.95 -8.40 10.53
C LEU A 196 18.41 -7.23 11.40
N ARG A 197 18.21 -7.31 12.72
CA ARG A 197 18.68 -6.29 13.67
C ARG A 197 20.21 -6.14 13.62
N SER A 198 20.94 -7.23 13.42
CA SER A 198 22.39 -7.20 13.26
C SER A 198 22.88 -6.51 11.99
N LEU A 199 21.98 -6.07 11.09
CA LEU A 199 22.33 -5.23 9.92
C LEU A 199 22.23 -3.73 10.22
N ALA A 200 21.60 -3.32 11.33
CA ALA A 200 21.45 -1.91 11.67
C ALA A 200 22.82 -1.22 11.79
N SER A 201 22.97 -0.07 11.12
CA SER A 201 24.11 0.84 11.23
C SER A 201 23.79 2.02 12.14
N ASP A 202 22.50 2.29 12.35
CA ASP A 202 21.98 3.45 13.04
C ASP A 202 21.16 3.02 14.26
N SER A 203 21.23 3.81 15.33
CA SER A 203 20.42 3.62 16.52
C SER A 203 18.94 3.93 16.22
N PRO A 204 18.00 3.46 17.05
CA PRO A 204 16.59 3.86 16.91
C PRO A 204 16.39 5.39 16.90
N ARG A 205 17.29 6.14 17.55
CA ARG A 205 17.28 7.61 17.60
C ARG A 205 17.94 8.28 16.39
N GLY A 206 18.54 7.51 15.48
CA GLY A 206 19.22 8.00 14.27
C GLY A 206 20.70 8.33 14.45
N GLU A 207 21.29 7.99 15.59
CA GLU A 207 22.74 8.12 15.80
C GLU A 207 23.46 7.01 15.05
N GLN A 208 24.51 7.34 14.31
CA GLN A 208 25.31 6.33 13.62
C GLN A 208 26.08 5.49 14.65
N LEU A 209 25.79 4.20 14.71
CA LEU A 209 26.45 3.24 15.61
C LEU A 209 27.74 2.69 14.99
N ARG A 210 27.74 2.51 13.67
CA ARG A 210 28.86 1.97 12.90
C ARG A 210 28.71 2.29 11.42
N THR A 211 29.79 2.12 10.67
CA THR A 211 29.72 2.17 9.20
C THR A 211 28.90 0.97 8.69
N PRO A 212 27.93 1.19 7.77
CA PRO A 212 27.26 0.07 7.14
C PRO A 212 28.28 -0.76 6.34
N PRO A 213 28.11 -2.10 6.27
CA PRO A 213 28.93 -2.92 5.37
C PRO A 213 28.73 -2.47 3.91
N ASP A 214 29.76 -2.59 3.06
CA ASP A 214 29.73 -2.16 1.65
C ASP A 214 28.54 -2.70 0.83
N SER A 215 27.93 -3.80 1.29
CA SER A 215 26.79 -4.44 0.63
C SER A 215 25.41 -3.95 1.10
N TYR A 216 25.33 -3.00 2.03
CA TYR A 216 24.07 -2.55 2.63
C TYR A 216 23.99 -1.03 2.76
N PRO A 217 22.77 -0.45 2.62
CA PRO A 217 22.56 0.95 2.95
C PRO A 217 22.65 1.18 4.46
N ARG A 218 22.58 2.45 4.87
CA ARG A 218 22.33 2.77 6.28
C ARG A 218 20.97 2.23 6.70
N ILE A 219 20.95 1.43 7.77
CA ILE A 219 19.75 0.76 8.27
C ILE A 219 19.49 1.18 9.71
N ARG A 220 18.25 1.58 9.99
CA ARG A 220 17.73 1.90 11.31
C ARG A 220 16.60 0.94 11.67
N CYS A 221 16.71 0.27 12.81
CA CYS A 221 15.59 -0.52 13.34
C CYS A 221 14.69 0.34 14.22
N ARG A 222 13.37 0.24 14.03
CA ARG A 222 12.34 0.88 14.86
C ARG A 222 11.32 -0.15 15.33
N TYR A 223 10.67 0.15 16.45
CA TYR A 223 9.80 -0.79 17.14
C TYR A 223 8.51 -0.08 17.53
N PHE A 224 7.41 -0.41 16.87
CA PHE A 224 6.13 0.28 17.07
C PHE A 224 5.11 -0.63 17.71
N ARG A 225 4.44 -0.10 18.73
CA ARG A 225 3.20 -0.69 19.22
C ARG A 225 2.04 -0.16 18.38
N LEU A 226 1.24 -1.08 17.86
CA LEU A 226 0.02 -0.81 17.13
C LEU A 226 -1.20 -1.31 17.92
N SER A 227 -2.36 -0.75 17.62
CA SER A 227 -3.62 -1.32 18.08
C SER A 227 -3.88 -2.68 17.41
N ALA A 228 -4.65 -3.55 18.07
CA ALA A 228 -5.06 -4.84 17.50
C ALA A 228 -5.76 -4.66 16.13
N ARG A 229 -6.59 -3.61 15.99
CA ARG A 229 -7.28 -3.28 14.73
C ARG A 229 -6.32 -2.87 13.62
N GLN A 230 -5.31 -2.04 13.92
CA GLN A 230 -4.29 -1.67 12.95
C GLN A 230 -3.50 -2.88 12.48
N LEU A 231 -3.07 -3.74 13.41
CA LEU A 231 -2.29 -4.93 13.09
C LEU A 231 -3.11 -5.94 12.25
N GLN A 232 -4.38 -6.13 12.59
CA GLN A 232 -5.32 -6.96 11.82
C GLN A 232 -5.56 -6.41 10.41
N GLY A 233 -5.69 -5.08 10.26
CA GLY A 233 -5.84 -4.47 8.94
C GLY A 233 -4.60 -4.67 8.07
N LEU A 234 -3.40 -4.59 8.65
CA LEU A 234 -2.14 -4.89 7.94
C LEU A 234 -2.05 -6.37 7.56
N SER A 235 -2.37 -7.27 8.49
CA SER A 235 -2.30 -8.72 8.25
C SER A 235 -3.28 -9.20 7.18
N ARG A 236 -4.37 -8.45 6.93
CA ARG A 236 -5.35 -8.73 5.88
C ARG A 236 -5.14 -7.90 4.60
N GLY A 237 -4.15 -7.01 4.60
CA GLY A 237 -3.88 -6.11 3.50
C GLY A 237 -4.99 -5.08 3.25
N GLU A 238 -5.85 -4.82 4.24
CA GLU A 238 -7.02 -3.92 4.17
C GLU A 238 -6.63 -2.44 4.23
N ILE A 239 -5.42 -2.13 4.69
CA ILE A 239 -4.94 -0.75 4.88
C ILE A 239 -3.52 -0.58 4.33
N LEU A 240 -3.20 0.63 3.88
CA LEU A 240 -1.85 0.97 3.46
C LEU A 240 -0.92 1.04 4.68
N PRO A 241 0.26 0.38 4.65
CA PRO A 241 1.20 0.38 5.77
C PRO A 241 1.60 1.79 6.23
N VAL A 242 1.80 2.71 5.28
CA VAL A 242 2.18 4.10 5.58
C VAL A 242 1.17 4.81 6.49
N MET A 243 -0.13 4.55 6.33
CA MET A 243 -1.20 5.17 7.12
C MET A 243 -1.11 4.79 8.61
N VAL A 244 -0.65 3.57 8.89
CA VAL A 244 -0.51 3.06 10.26
C VAL A 244 0.80 3.50 10.88
N LEU A 245 1.89 3.41 10.12
CA LEU A 245 3.23 3.70 10.62
C LEU A 245 3.50 5.21 10.80
N ASN A 246 2.64 6.08 10.29
CA ASN A 246 2.67 7.52 10.58
C ASN A 246 1.92 7.85 11.90
N HIS A 247 1.09 6.93 12.38
CA HIS A 247 0.29 7.08 13.60
C HIS A 247 0.38 5.83 14.50
N PRO A 248 1.60 5.44 14.96
CA PRO A 248 1.76 4.35 15.92
C PRO A 248 1.16 4.74 17.27
N GLN A 249 0.79 3.75 18.10
CA GLN A 249 0.39 4.05 19.48
C GLN A 249 1.58 4.52 20.31
N GLU A 250 2.73 3.87 20.10
CA GLU A 250 3.94 4.11 20.89
C GLU A 250 5.18 3.57 20.15
N GLU A 251 6.35 4.15 20.40
CA GLU A 251 7.64 3.72 19.87
C GLU A 251 8.58 3.28 21.02
N TYR A 252 9.28 2.17 20.81
CA TYR A 252 10.16 1.54 21.79
C TYR A 252 11.61 1.46 21.27
N PRO A 253 12.60 1.38 22.17
CA PRO A 253 14.00 1.15 21.77
C PRO A 253 14.28 -0.29 21.28
N GLY A 254 13.35 -1.22 21.50
CA GLY A 254 13.43 -2.63 21.14
C GLY A 254 12.06 -3.31 21.24
N ILE A 255 11.97 -4.59 20.88
CA ILE A 255 10.80 -5.41 21.23
C ILE A 255 10.88 -5.68 22.75
N PRO A 256 9.90 -5.20 23.54
CA PRO A 256 9.90 -5.34 24.99
C PRO A 256 9.47 -6.74 25.47
#